data_AF-A0A1Y1WBG7-F1
#
_entry.id   AF-A0A1Y1WBG7-F1
#
_cell.length_a   1.000
_cell.length_b   1.000
_cell.length_c   1.000
_cell.angle_alpha   90.00
_cell.angle_beta   90.00
_cell.angle_gamma   90.00
#
_symmetry.space_group_name_H-M   'P 1'
#
loop_
_entity.id
_entity.type
_entity.pdbx_description
1 polymer ?
#
loop_
_entity_poly.entity_id
_entity_poly.type
_entity_poly.pdbx_seq_one_letter_code
_entity_poly.pdbx_strand_id
1 'polypeptide(L)'
;MAGYEGIFSHCKLWSAWMMLALGLGVMLPAMVLRLILYYRVFILKSSGTGQDNILVKHARVYWPFYILWSPLLCACIVAEILPGNQTIDYVDIGGAHVCMMAPAMSYFVISYYCFLALLACALYIRMRSVAKVFNEFKLGLWIVATFLINCTLDLAVVFTGSAKFAWGRIVPTILYLLTYNGYFWLIIGPPIFNHIFRREAALREIIDIMHEDGILAQQAKLGNVHRDLYGLNTASVATRRLSKEASNVPFDQSAHLDSIQTGSFPYSQIQTDSHTSTSLGSIATAEDKEHRHII
;
A
#
# COMPACT_ATOMS: atom_id res chain seq x y z
N MET A 1 -30.72 9.62 -11.83
CA MET A 1 -31.32 8.30 -11.54
C MET A 1 -32.71 8.58 -10.99
N ALA A 2 -33.75 8.21 -11.73
CA ALA A 2 -35.15 8.40 -11.37
C ALA A 2 -35.69 7.09 -10.77
N GLY A 3 -36.53 7.20 -9.74
CA GLY A 3 -37.31 6.10 -9.16
C GLY A 3 -36.51 5.13 -8.29
N TYR A 4 -36.20 5.51 -7.06
CA TYR A 4 -35.78 4.54 -6.04
C TYR A 4 -36.94 4.27 -5.10
N GLU A 5 -37.71 3.21 -5.39
CA GLU A 5 -38.58 2.57 -4.40
C GLU A 5 -37.77 1.53 -3.60
N GLY A 6 -38.23 1.20 -2.39
CA GLY A 6 -37.61 0.19 -1.53
C GLY A 6 -36.31 0.66 -0.86
N ILE A 7 -35.32 -0.25 -0.70
CA ILE A 7 -34.11 0.01 0.10
C ILE A 7 -33.24 1.14 -0.45
N PHE A 8 -33.32 1.40 -1.75
CA PHE A 8 -32.59 2.48 -2.40
C PHE A 8 -33.20 3.86 -2.13
N SER A 9 -34.43 3.90 -1.61
CA SER A 9 -35.03 5.16 -1.19
C SER A 9 -34.29 5.76 0.00
N HIS A 10 -33.60 4.99 0.85
CA HIS A 10 -32.96 5.48 2.08
C HIS A 10 -31.65 6.25 1.82
N CYS A 11 -31.74 7.58 1.66
CA CYS A 11 -30.58 8.45 1.41
C CYS A 11 -29.52 8.38 2.52
N LYS A 12 -29.95 8.36 3.79
CA LYS A 12 -29.01 8.29 4.93
C LYS A 12 -28.15 7.02 4.88
N LEU A 13 -28.78 5.87 4.59
CA LEU A 13 -28.07 4.60 4.46
C LEU A 13 -27.01 4.65 3.35
N TRP A 14 -27.38 5.09 2.16
CA TRP A 14 -26.46 5.08 1.01
C TRP A 14 -25.38 6.17 1.11
N SER A 15 -25.76 7.39 1.49
CA SER A 15 -24.82 8.52 1.54
C SER A 15 -23.97 8.53 2.80
N ALA A 16 -24.52 8.24 3.98
CA ALA A 16 -23.74 8.19 5.21
C ALA A 16 -23.02 6.84 5.35
N TRP A 17 -23.73 5.72 5.37
CA TRP A 17 -23.08 4.45 5.70
C TRP A 17 -22.28 3.88 4.54
N MET A 18 -22.91 3.70 3.38
CA MET A 18 -22.24 3.03 2.24
C MET A 18 -21.13 3.90 1.65
N MET A 19 -21.43 5.18 1.36
CA MET A 19 -20.47 6.09 0.73
C MET A 19 -19.46 6.64 1.74
N LEU A 20 -19.90 7.19 2.88
CA LEU A 20 -19.01 7.88 3.81
C LEU A 20 -18.28 6.92 4.76
N ALA A 21 -18.98 6.06 5.50
CA ALA A 21 -18.34 5.19 6.49
C ALA A 21 -17.56 4.03 5.84
N LEU A 22 -18.19 3.30 4.91
CA LEU A 22 -17.61 2.10 4.29
C LEU A 22 -16.75 2.41 3.08
N GLY A 23 -17.18 3.33 2.22
CA GLY A 23 -16.42 3.76 1.05
C GLY A 23 -15.21 4.60 1.44
N LEU A 24 -15.45 5.90 1.68
CA LEU A 24 -14.41 6.87 2.00
C LEU A 24 -13.68 6.51 3.31
N GLY A 25 -14.44 6.13 4.34
CA GLY A 25 -13.95 5.94 5.70
C GLY A 25 -13.11 4.70 5.92
N VAL A 26 -13.31 3.61 5.18
CA VAL A 26 -12.40 2.46 5.28
C VAL A 26 -11.21 2.66 4.35
N MET A 27 -11.46 3.09 3.12
CA MET A 27 -10.44 3.06 2.08
C MET A 27 -9.31 4.07 2.33
N LEU A 28 -9.63 5.32 2.67
CA LEU A 28 -8.61 6.35 2.89
C LEU A 28 -7.76 6.09 4.14
N PRO A 29 -8.34 5.85 5.33
CA PRO A 29 -7.59 5.43 6.50
C PRO A 29 -6.76 4.17 6.27
N ALA A 30 -7.24 3.17 5.52
CA ALA A 30 -6.45 1.98 5.21
C ALA A 30 -5.21 2.31 4.35
N MET A 31 -5.35 3.21 3.37
CA MET A 31 -4.21 3.68 2.58
C MET A 31 -3.20 4.48 3.41
N VAL A 32 -3.68 5.41 4.23
CA VAL A 32 -2.81 6.19 5.13
C VAL A 32 -2.13 5.27 6.13
N LEU A 33 -2.84 4.28 6.69
CA LEU A 33 -2.26 3.26 7.57
C LEU A 33 -1.11 2.54 6.86
N ARG A 34 -1.27 2.13 5.61
CA ARG A 34 -0.18 1.47 4.85
C ARG A 34 1.06 2.37 4.76
N LEU A 35 0.89 3.66 4.47
CA LEU A 35 2.00 4.63 4.44
C LEU A 35 2.64 4.79 5.84
N ILE A 36 1.84 4.81 6.91
CA ILE A 36 2.34 4.87 8.29
C ILE A 36 3.13 3.61 8.64
N LEU A 37 2.66 2.42 8.25
CA LEU A 37 3.37 1.16 8.49
C LEU A 37 4.71 1.14 7.77
N TYR A 38 4.74 1.56 6.50
CA TYR A 38 6.00 1.72 5.75
C TYR A 38 6.94 2.72 6.44
N TYR A 39 6.44 3.88 6.86
CA TYR A 39 7.22 4.86 7.61
C TYR A 39 7.80 4.24 8.89
N ARG A 40 7.01 3.51 9.67
CA ARG A 40 7.46 2.86 10.91
C ARG A 40 8.51 1.77 10.67
N VAL A 41 8.31 0.94 9.65
CA VAL A 41 9.21 -0.18 9.34
C VAL A 41 10.55 0.35 8.82
N PHE A 42 10.53 1.26 7.84
CA PHE A 42 11.75 1.70 7.17
C PHE A 42 12.52 2.79 7.93
N ILE A 43 11.83 3.75 8.55
CA ILE A 43 12.49 4.90 9.18
C ILE A 43 12.69 4.69 10.67
N LEU A 44 11.64 4.28 11.39
CA LEU A 44 11.72 4.11 12.85
C LEU A 44 12.40 2.80 13.26
N LYS A 45 12.60 1.85 12.33
CA LYS A 45 13.21 0.53 12.58
C LYS A 45 12.62 -0.22 13.77
N SER A 46 11.34 0.04 14.06
CA SER A 46 10.66 -0.56 15.21
C SER A 46 10.25 -1.99 14.83
N SER A 47 11.19 -2.95 14.91
CA SER A 47 10.83 -4.37 14.86
C SER A 47 10.10 -4.72 16.16
N GLY A 48 8.81 -4.99 16.07
CA GLY A 48 7.95 -5.34 17.20
C GLY A 48 8.27 -6.74 17.75
N THR A 49 9.49 -6.92 18.23
CA THR A 49 10.07 -8.17 18.72
C THR A 49 9.84 -8.31 20.23
N GLY A 50 8.60 -8.07 20.65
CA GLY A 50 8.14 -8.33 22.02
C GLY A 50 7.18 -9.51 22.01
N GLN A 51 7.32 -10.41 23.00
CA GLN A 51 6.43 -11.55 23.24
C GLN A 51 5.10 -11.09 23.87
N ASP A 52 4.49 -10.05 23.28
CA ASP A 52 3.22 -9.50 23.72
C ASP A 52 2.06 -10.36 23.19
N ASN A 53 0.95 -10.36 23.93
CA ASN A 53 -0.32 -10.97 23.51
C ASN A 53 -0.72 -10.51 22.09
N ILE A 54 -1.21 -11.44 21.27
CA ILE A 54 -1.58 -11.20 19.86
C ILE A 54 -2.55 -10.01 19.71
N LEU A 55 -3.52 -9.89 20.61
CA LEU A 55 -4.51 -8.79 20.61
C LEU A 55 -3.86 -7.41 20.86
N VAL A 56 -2.92 -7.33 21.80
CA VAL A 56 -2.21 -6.08 22.12
C VAL A 56 -1.34 -5.67 20.95
N LYS A 57 -0.68 -6.64 20.30
CA LYS A 57 0.11 -6.40 19.09
C LYS A 57 -0.78 -5.88 17.96
N HIS A 58 -1.94 -6.50 17.73
CA HIS A 58 -2.89 -6.05 16.71
C HIS A 58 -3.39 -4.62 17.00
N ALA A 59 -3.83 -4.34 18.23
CA ALA A 59 -4.26 -3.00 18.62
C ALA A 59 -3.15 -1.96 18.43
N ARG A 60 -1.89 -2.28 18.81
CA ARG A 60 -0.74 -1.37 18.66
C ARG A 60 -0.36 -1.09 17.20
N VAL A 61 -0.58 -2.04 16.30
CA VAL A 61 -0.29 -1.87 14.87
C VAL A 61 -1.40 -1.09 14.17
N TYR A 62 -2.67 -1.43 14.45
CA TYR A 62 -3.83 -0.90 13.73
C TYR A 62 -4.55 0.27 14.41
N TRP A 63 -4.13 0.72 15.60
CA TRP A 63 -4.75 1.90 16.23
C TRP A 63 -4.84 3.16 15.34
N PRO A 64 -3.84 3.50 14.48
CA PRO A 64 -3.95 4.70 13.67
C PRO A 64 -5.14 4.63 12.70
N PHE A 65 -5.47 3.44 12.21
CA PHE A 65 -6.63 3.25 11.34
C PHE A 65 -7.94 3.58 12.07
N TYR A 66 -8.14 3.06 13.28
CA TYR A 66 -9.36 3.34 14.04
C TYR A 66 -9.50 4.82 14.39
N ILE A 67 -8.39 5.50 14.70
CA ILE A 67 -8.38 6.95 14.98
C ILE A 67 -8.68 7.76 13.71
N LEU A 68 -8.17 7.36 12.55
CA LEU A 68 -8.46 8.04 11.28
C LEU A 68 -9.83 7.69 10.71
N TRP A 69 -10.43 6.58 11.12
CA TRP A 69 -11.78 6.19 10.71
C TRP A 69 -12.86 6.82 11.60
N SER A 70 -12.58 7.00 12.89
CA SER A 70 -13.59 7.42 13.87
C SER A 70 -14.30 8.75 13.54
N PRO A 71 -13.67 9.80 12.99
CA PRO A 71 -14.40 11.05 12.69
C PRO A 71 -15.51 10.86 11.66
N LEU A 72 -15.28 10.02 10.65
CA LEU A 72 -16.29 9.71 9.63
C LEU A 72 -17.40 8.81 10.17
N LEU A 73 -17.06 7.86 11.04
CA LEU A 73 -18.04 7.03 11.74
C LEU A 73 -18.95 7.89 12.64
N CYS A 74 -18.36 8.80 13.44
CA CYS A 74 -19.10 9.77 14.24
C CYS A 74 -20.00 10.65 13.37
N ALA A 75 -19.50 11.12 12.23
CA ALA A 75 -20.29 11.88 11.27
C ALA A 75 -21.54 11.11 10.80
N CYS A 76 -21.42 9.79 10.55
CA CYS A 76 -22.55 8.96 10.15
C CYS A 76 -23.58 8.79 11.28
N ILE A 77 -23.11 8.60 12.52
CA ILE A 77 -23.99 8.52 13.70
C ILE A 77 -24.74 9.85 13.90
N VAL A 78 -24.03 10.98 13.77
CA VAL A 78 -24.63 12.32 13.85
C VAL A 78 -25.66 12.52 12.73
N ALA A 79 -25.36 12.06 11.50
CA ALA A 79 -26.30 12.14 10.39
C ALA A 79 -27.59 11.35 10.63
N GLU A 80 -27.54 10.24 11.38
CA GLU A 80 -28.74 9.48 11.74
C GLU A 80 -29.57 10.18 12.82
N ILE A 81 -28.92 10.70 13.86
CA ILE A 81 -29.59 11.31 15.02
C ILE A 81 -30.23 12.66 14.66
N LEU A 82 -29.57 13.47 13.82
CA LEU A 82 -30.07 14.79 13.47
C LEU A 82 -31.17 14.73 12.39
N PRO A 83 -32.07 15.73 12.38
CA PRO A 83 -33.09 15.84 11.34
C PRO A 83 -32.48 16.05 9.95
N GLY A 84 -33.20 15.62 8.91
CA GLY A 84 -32.71 15.61 7.52
C GLY A 84 -32.33 17.00 7.01
N ASN A 85 -33.07 18.03 7.41
CA ASN A 85 -32.82 19.43 7.03
C ASN A 85 -31.43 19.96 7.44
N GLN A 86 -30.77 19.35 8.43
CA GLN A 86 -29.44 19.72 8.89
C GLN A 86 -28.34 18.76 8.39
N THR A 87 -28.70 17.61 7.82
CA THR A 87 -27.76 16.52 7.54
C THR A 87 -27.83 16.05 6.10
N ILE A 88 -28.80 15.20 5.77
CA ILE A 88 -29.02 14.63 4.44
C ILE A 88 -30.51 14.75 4.17
N ASP A 89 -30.85 15.46 3.11
CA ASP A 89 -32.22 15.71 2.73
C ASP A 89 -32.50 15.30 1.28
N TYR A 90 -33.77 15.05 0.99
CA TYR A 90 -34.25 14.82 -0.35
C TYR A 90 -34.59 16.16 -0.97
N VAL A 91 -33.89 16.48 -2.06
CA VAL A 91 -34.18 17.67 -2.85
C VAL A 91 -34.73 17.21 -4.18
N ASP A 92 -35.89 17.76 -4.57
CA ASP A 92 -36.41 17.58 -5.91
C ASP A 92 -35.80 18.63 -6.84
N ILE A 93 -35.01 18.19 -7.81
CA ILE A 93 -34.40 19.04 -8.82
C ILE A 93 -34.97 18.64 -10.18
N GLY A 94 -35.97 19.38 -10.65
CA GLY A 94 -36.57 19.17 -11.97
C GLY A 94 -37.35 17.86 -12.09
N GLY A 95 -38.02 17.41 -11.02
CA GLY A 95 -38.78 16.15 -10.98
C GLY A 95 -37.91 14.93 -10.66
N ALA A 96 -36.62 15.13 -10.38
CA ALA A 96 -35.71 14.08 -9.96
C ALA A 96 -35.38 14.23 -8.47
N HIS A 97 -35.78 13.24 -7.67
CA HIS A 97 -35.40 13.15 -6.27
C HIS A 97 -33.91 12.83 -6.15
N VAL A 98 -33.16 13.72 -5.49
CA VAL A 98 -31.73 13.55 -5.25
C VAL A 98 -31.40 13.71 -3.78
N CYS A 99 -30.52 12.85 -3.27
CA CYS A 99 -29.97 13.00 -1.92
C CYS A 99 -28.93 14.12 -1.93
N MET A 100 -29.13 15.15 -1.12
CA MET A 100 -28.14 16.22 -0.93
C MET A 100 -27.69 16.26 0.53
N MET A 101 -26.38 16.33 0.74
CA MET A 101 -25.82 16.64 2.05
C MET A 101 -25.97 18.14 2.32
N ALA A 102 -26.33 18.47 3.56
CA ALA A 102 -26.34 19.83 4.06
C ALA A 102 -24.93 20.45 3.94
N PRO A 103 -24.83 21.76 3.64
CA PRO A 103 -23.54 22.41 3.40
C PRO A 103 -22.54 22.20 4.55
N ALA A 104 -22.98 22.35 5.80
CA ALA A 104 -22.13 22.18 6.98
C ALA A 104 -21.48 20.78 7.03
N MET A 105 -22.28 19.73 6.78
CA MET A 105 -21.79 18.35 6.74
C MET A 105 -20.85 18.13 5.56
N SER A 106 -21.17 18.68 4.39
CA SER A 106 -20.32 18.58 3.20
C SER A 106 -18.95 19.26 3.43
N TYR A 107 -18.91 20.42 4.07
CA TYR A 107 -17.68 21.13 4.42
C TYR A 107 -16.83 20.34 5.43
N PHE A 108 -17.46 19.71 6.42
CA PHE A 108 -16.76 18.83 7.34
C PHE A 108 -16.13 17.65 6.59
N VAL A 109 -16.91 16.93 5.78
CA VAL A 109 -16.44 15.76 5.02
C VAL A 109 -15.30 16.12 4.07
N ILE A 110 -15.45 17.18 3.27
CA ILE A 110 -14.41 17.60 2.33
C ILE A 110 -13.15 18.09 3.06
N SER A 111 -13.29 18.84 4.16
CA SER A 111 -12.13 19.29 4.94
C SER A 111 -11.36 18.12 5.54
N TYR A 112 -12.07 17.10 6.04
CA TYR A 112 -11.47 15.90 6.57
C TYR A 112 -10.80 15.07 5.47
N TYR A 113 -11.42 14.98 4.30
CA TYR A 113 -10.82 14.33 3.13
C TYR A 113 -9.54 15.03 2.68
N CYS A 114 -9.54 16.37 2.59
CA CYS A 114 -8.35 17.18 2.32
C CYS A 114 -7.25 16.92 3.36
N PHE A 115 -7.61 16.87 4.64
CA PHE A 115 -6.66 16.55 5.71
C PHE A 115 -5.99 15.18 5.50
N LEU A 116 -6.77 14.13 5.21
CA LEU A 116 -6.22 12.80 4.95
C LEU A 116 -5.34 12.77 3.68
N ALA A 117 -5.74 13.48 2.63
CA ALA A 117 -4.95 13.58 1.40
C ALA A 117 -3.62 14.31 1.63
N LEU A 118 -3.62 15.41 2.39
CA LEU A 118 -2.42 16.13 2.78
C LEU A 118 -1.52 15.30 3.70
N LEU A 119 -2.10 14.55 4.64
CA LEU A 119 -1.35 13.63 5.50
C LEU A 119 -0.68 12.52 4.67
N ALA A 120 -1.41 11.92 3.71
CA ALA A 120 -0.87 10.94 2.79
C ALA A 120 0.28 11.53 1.95
N CYS A 121 0.11 12.74 1.42
CA CYS A 121 1.13 13.46 0.66
C CYS A 121 2.37 13.76 1.52
N ALA A 122 2.19 14.24 2.75
CA ALA A 122 3.28 14.54 3.67
C ALA A 122 4.09 13.28 4.04
N LEU A 123 3.40 12.18 4.34
CA LEU A 123 4.04 10.87 4.58
C LEU A 123 4.79 10.38 3.33
N TYR A 124 4.18 10.52 2.15
CA TYR A 124 4.81 10.16 0.88
C TYR A 124 6.09 10.96 0.63
N ILE A 125 6.06 12.30 0.80
CA ILE A 125 7.23 13.16 0.63
C ILE A 125 8.35 12.77 1.61
N ARG A 126 8.01 12.46 2.86
CA ARG A 126 8.99 11.96 3.84
C ARG A 126 9.62 10.65 3.40
N MET A 127 8.83 9.73 2.87
CA MET A 127 9.31 8.42 2.39
C MET A 127 10.07 8.48 1.07
N ARG A 128 9.91 9.54 0.25
CA ARG A 128 10.68 9.72 -1.00
C ARG A 128 12.20 9.66 -0.80
N SER A 129 12.67 9.94 0.42
CA SER A 129 14.09 9.86 0.78
C SER A 129 14.61 8.44 1.03
N VAL A 130 13.72 7.46 1.25
CA VAL A 130 14.07 6.06 1.51
C VAL A 130 14.28 5.34 0.18
N ALA A 131 15.33 4.51 0.12
CA ALA A 131 15.97 3.96 -1.08
C ALA A 131 15.03 3.60 -2.25
N LYS A 132 15.49 3.94 -3.47
CA LYS A 132 14.82 3.84 -4.79
C LYS A 132 14.28 2.46 -5.19
N VAL A 133 14.52 1.43 -4.40
CA VAL A 133 14.48 0.06 -4.91
C VAL A 133 13.09 -0.56 -4.85
N PHE A 134 12.24 -0.10 -3.94
CA PHE A 134 10.84 -0.47 -4.05
C PHE A 134 10.20 0.35 -5.18
N ASN A 135 10.13 -0.25 -6.37
CA ASN A 135 9.35 0.28 -7.50
C ASN A 135 7.89 0.59 -7.08
N GLU A 136 7.42 -0.02 -5.98
CA GLU A 136 6.19 0.32 -5.27
C GLU A 136 6.06 1.84 -4.96
N PHE A 137 7.14 2.58 -4.73
CA PHE A 137 7.08 4.02 -4.45
C PHE A 137 6.65 4.85 -5.67
N LYS A 138 6.96 4.41 -6.88
CA LYS A 138 6.46 5.06 -8.10
C LYS A 138 4.97 4.81 -8.27
N LEU A 139 4.52 3.58 -7.98
CA LEU A 139 3.11 3.23 -7.99
C LEU A 139 2.34 4.02 -6.91
N GLY A 140 2.92 4.14 -5.73
CA GLY A 140 2.38 4.94 -4.63
C GLY A 140 2.24 6.42 -4.99
N LEU A 141 3.17 6.98 -5.79
CA LEU A 141 3.06 8.36 -6.30
C LEU A 141 1.80 8.54 -7.14
N TRP A 142 1.56 7.62 -8.08
CA TRP A 142 0.40 7.67 -8.96
C TRP A 142 -0.90 7.69 -8.16
N ILE A 143 -0.97 6.88 -7.11
CA ILE A 143 -2.16 6.83 -6.24
C ILE A 143 -2.31 8.11 -5.45
N VAL A 144 -1.26 8.59 -4.78
CA VAL A 144 -1.33 9.87 -4.05
C VAL A 144 -1.73 11.02 -4.99
N ALA A 145 -1.24 11.01 -6.23
CA ALA A 145 -1.61 11.98 -7.25
C ALA A 145 -3.08 11.87 -7.65
N THR A 146 -3.62 10.68 -7.92
CA THR A 146 -5.05 10.51 -8.24
C THR A 146 -5.96 10.90 -7.07
N PHE A 147 -5.55 10.62 -5.83
CA PHE A 147 -6.25 11.10 -4.63
C PHE A 147 -6.26 12.62 -4.52
N LEU A 148 -5.14 13.29 -4.79
CA LEU A 148 -5.08 14.75 -4.81
C LEU A 148 -5.96 15.32 -5.92
N ILE A 149 -5.98 14.70 -7.11
CA ILE A 149 -6.86 15.12 -8.21
C ILE A 149 -8.34 15.00 -7.80
N ASN A 150 -8.76 13.86 -7.23
CA ASN A 150 -10.13 13.68 -6.76
C ASN A 150 -10.49 14.71 -5.68
N CYS A 151 -9.58 14.94 -4.73
CA CYS A 151 -9.73 15.94 -3.69
C CYS A 151 -9.91 17.36 -4.26
N THR A 152 -9.07 17.76 -5.23
CA THR A 152 -9.21 19.07 -5.89
C THR A 152 -10.51 19.20 -6.68
N LEU A 153 -10.95 18.12 -7.33
CA LEU A 153 -12.20 18.12 -8.09
C LEU A 153 -13.40 18.25 -7.17
N ASP A 154 -13.46 17.48 -6.09
CA ASP A 154 -14.56 17.57 -5.13
C ASP A 154 -14.61 18.94 -4.46
N LEU A 155 -13.45 19.49 -4.13
CA LEU A 155 -13.35 20.85 -3.61
C LEU A 155 -13.94 21.86 -4.60
N ALA A 156 -13.59 21.73 -5.88
CA ALA A 156 -14.16 22.57 -6.94
C ALA A 156 -15.68 22.39 -7.04
N VAL A 157 -16.19 21.15 -7.09
CA VAL A 157 -17.63 20.83 -7.18
C VAL A 157 -18.42 21.41 -6.00
N VAL A 158 -17.87 21.33 -4.79
CA VAL A 158 -18.49 21.88 -3.57
C VAL A 158 -18.51 23.40 -3.62
N PHE A 159 -17.40 24.06 -3.97
CA PHE A 159 -17.32 25.53 -4.00
C PHE A 159 -18.14 26.16 -5.12
N THR A 160 -18.20 25.54 -6.29
CA THR A 160 -19.02 26.04 -7.42
C THR A 160 -20.50 25.70 -7.23
N GLY A 161 -20.86 24.88 -6.24
CA GLY A 161 -22.22 24.35 -6.09
C GLY A 161 -22.64 23.44 -7.24
N SER A 162 -21.68 22.90 -8.01
CA SER A 162 -21.95 22.09 -9.19
C SER A 162 -22.55 20.72 -8.87
N ALA A 163 -22.57 20.32 -7.59
CA ALA A 163 -23.24 19.11 -7.10
C ALA A 163 -24.74 19.05 -7.45
N LYS A 164 -25.39 20.21 -7.69
CA LYS A 164 -26.78 20.28 -8.17
C LYS A 164 -26.95 19.70 -9.56
N PHE A 165 -25.93 19.82 -10.42
CA PHE A 165 -25.97 19.30 -11.78
C PHE A 165 -25.63 17.80 -11.82
N ALA A 166 -26.09 17.10 -12.86
CA ALA A 166 -25.79 15.68 -13.03
C ALA A 166 -24.29 15.43 -13.27
N TRP A 167 -23.64 16.28 -14.07
CA TRP A 167 -22.21 16.14 -14.39
C TRP A 167 -21.32 16.27 -13.15
N GLY A 168 -21.65 17.18 -12.23
CA GLY A 168 -20.91 17.39 -10.98
C GLY A 168 -20.96 16.21 -10.02
N ARG A 169 -21.85 15.24 -10.27
CA ARG A 169 -21.96 13.98 -9.50
C ARG A 169 -21.35 12.79 -10.25
N ILE A 170 -21.58 12.73 -11.56
CA ILE A 170 -21.10 11.62 -12.42
C ILE A 170 -19.58 11.65 -12.54
N VAL A 171 -18.97 12.83 -12.78
CA VAL A 171 -17.53 12.94 -13.03
C VAL A 171 -16.70 12.50 -11.82
N PRO A 172 -16.95 12.99 -10.58
CA PRO A 172 -16.23 12.48 -9.42
C PRO A 172 -16.43 10.98 -9.20
N THR A 173 -17.64 10.46 -9.42
CA THR A 173 -17.94 9.03 -9.27
C THR A 173 -17.10 8.17 -10.21
N ILE A 174 -16.97 8.57 -11.48
CA ILE A 174 -16.13 7.86 -12.46
C ILE A 174 -14.67 7.88 -12.03
N LEU A 175 -14.16 9.04 -11.57
CA LEU A 175 -12.78 9.16 -11.12
C LEU A 175 -12.49 8.35 -9.86
N TYR A 176 -13.44 8.29 -8.92
CA TYR A 176 -13.39 7.40 -7.77
C TYR A 176 -13.33 5.94 -8.19
N LEU A 177 -14.19 5.53 -9.12
CA LEU A 177 -14.18 4.17 -9.64
C LEU A 177 -12.81 3.81 -10.27
N LEU A 178 -12.25 4.70 -11.09
CA LEU A 178 -10.92 4.51 -11.69
C LEU A 178 -9.83 4.44 -10.63
N THR A 179 -9.88 5.31 -9.61
CA THR A 179 -8.89 5.35 -8.53
C THR A 179 -8.94 4.09 -7.68
N TYR A 180 -10.13 3.61 -7.32
CA TYR A 180 -10.30 2.41 -6.51
C TYR A 180 -9.94 1.13 -7.28
N ASN A 181 -10.38 1.01 -8.54
CA ASN A 181 -9.99 -0.14 -9.37
C ASN A 181 -8.49 -0.13 -9.66
N GLY A 182 -7.93 1.03 -10.00
CA GLY A 182 -6.50 1.21 -10.19
C GLY A 182 -5.71 0.83 -8.94
N TYR A 183 -6.13 1.29 -7.77
CA TYR A 183 -5.50 0.89 -6.51
C TYR A 183 -5.60 -0.62 -6.26
N PHE A 184 -6.79 -1.22 -6.41
CA PHE A 184 -6.96 -2.65 -6.20
C PHE A 184 -6.05 -3.46 -7.12
N TRP A 185 -6.09 -3.20 -8.43
CA TRP A 185 -5.34 -3.99 -9.40
C TRP A 185 -3.84 -3.74 -9.41
N LEU A 186 -3.39 -2.52 -9.09
CA LEU A 186 -1.97 -2.18 -9.11
C LEU A 186 -1.26 -2.49 -7.80
N ILE A 187 -1.94 -2.33 -6.65
CA ILE A 187 -1.30 -2.41 -5.33
C ILE A 187 -1.67 -3.68 -4.56
N ILE A 188 -2.94 -4.08 -4.60
CA ILE A 188 -3.43 -5.24 -3.85
C ILE A 188 -3.36 -6.51 -4.72
N GLY A 189 -3.64 -6.39 -6.01
CA GLY A 189 -3.66 -7.49 -6.97
C GLY A 189 -2.34 -8.28 -7.02
N PRO A 190 -1.19 -7.64 -7.26
CA PRO A 190 0.09 -8.36 -7.40
C PRO A 190 0.47 -9.19 -6.17
N PRO A 191 0.42 -8.68 -4.92
CA PRO A 191 0.78 -9.50 -3.77
C PRO A 191 -0.22 -10.64 -3.52
N ILE A 192 -1.53 -10.44 -3.75
CA ILE A 192 -2.51 -11.52 -3.61
C ILE A 192 -2.29 -12.59 -4.68
N PHE A 193 -2.13 -12.19 -5.94
CA PHE A 193 -1.90 -13.10 -7.05
C PHE A 193 -0.60 -13.91 -6.86
N ASN A 194 0.49 -13.23 -6.50
CA ASN A 194 1.77 -13.87 -6.25
C ASN A 194 1.71 -14.80 -5.04
N HIS A 195 0.96 -14.46 -3.99
CA HIS A 195 0.80 -15.32 -2.82
C HIS A 195 0.01 -16.60 -3.12
N ILE A 196 -1.04 -16.50 -3.95
CA ILE A 196 -1.91 -17.65 -4.28
C ILE A 196 -1.25 -18.56 -5.32
N PHE A 197 -0.69 -18.00 -6.39
CA PHE A 197 -0.26 -18.78 -7.56
C PHE A 197 1.26 -19.02 -7.63
N ARG A 198 2.09 -18.13 -7.07
CA ARG A 198 3.55 -18.14 -7.28
C ARG A 198 4.35 -17.86 -6.00
N ARG A 199 3.89 -18.41 -4.87
CA ARG A 199 4.41 -18.07 -3.54
C ARG A 199 5.93 -18.20 -3.43
N GLU A 200 6.50 -19.32 -3.88
CA GLU A 200 7.95 -19.56 -3.78
C GLU A 200 8.75 -18.65 -4.71
N ALA A 201 8.29 -18.47 -5.95
CA ALA A 201 8.96 -17.61 -6.93
C ALA A 201 8.97 -16.15 -6.45
N ALA A 202 7.85 -15.67 -5.91
CA ALA A 202 7.76 -14.33 -5.34
C ALA A 202 8.66 -14.13 -4.12
N LEU A 203 8.78 -15.15 -3.24
CA LEU A 203 9.69 -15.09 -2.11
C LEU A 203 11.16 -15.01 -2.57
N ARG A 204 11.55 -15.81 -3.57
CA ARG A 204 12.89 -15.77 -4.17
C ARG A 204 13.18 -14.41 -4.79
N GLU A 205 12.26 -13.89 -5.60
CA GLU A 205 12.38 -12.57 -6.22
C GLU A 205 12.55 -11.45 -5.16
N ILE A 206 11.78 -11.49 -4.07
CA ILE A 206 11.92 -10.53 -2.97
C ILE A 206 13.29 -10.66 -2.29
N ILE A 207 13.79 -11.87 -2.05
CA ILE A 207 15.11 -12.10 -1.46
C ILE A 207 16.22 -11.59 -2.39
N ASP A 208 16.12 -11.87 -3.69
CA ASP A 208 17.10 -11.48 -4.70
C ASP A 208 17.16 -9.94 -4.80
N ILE A 209 16.01 -9.26 -4.86
CA ILE A 209 15.93 -7.79 -4.84
C ILE A 209 16.54 -7.23 -3.55
N MET A 210 16.21 -7.80 -2.39
CA MET A 210 16.81 -7.35 -1.12
C MET A 210 18.33 -7.57 -1.07
N HIS A 211 18.84 -8.61 -1.73
CA HIS A 211 20.26 -8.88 -1.79
C HIS A 211 21.00 -7.90 -2.71
N GLU A 212 20.46 -7.66 -3.91
CA GLU A 212 20.96 -6.65 -4.84
C GLU A 212 21.00 -5.26 -4.18
N ASP A 213 19.97 -4.93 -3.40
CA ASP A 213 19.89 -3.69 -2.63
C ASP A 213 20.90 -3.57 -1.52
N GLY A 214 21.08 -4.66 -0.78
CA GLY A 214 22.10 -4.73 0.25
C GLY A 214 23.48 -4.45 -0.35
N ILE A 215 23.76 -4.98 -1.53
CA ILE A 215 25.02 -4.76 -2.26
C ILE A 215 25.12 -3.31 -2.76
N LEU A 216 24.08 -2.77 -3.38
CA LEU A 216 24.07 -1.38 -3.86
C LEU A 216 24.20 -0.38 -2.71
N ALA A 217 23.55 -0.64 -1.58
CA ALA A 217 23.66 0.19 -0.37
C ALA A 217 25.08 0.15 0.22
N GLN A 218 25.75 -1.01 0.19
CA GLN A 218 27.17 -1.13 0.56
C GLN A 218 28.07 -0.35 -0.40
N GLN A 219 27.85 -0.48 -1.71
CA GLN A 219 28.66 0.17 -2.75
C GLN A 219 28.50 1.69 -2.77
N ALA A 220 27.29 2.19 -2.47
CA ALA A 220 26.99 3.61 -2.47
C ALA A 220 27.68 4.42 -1.34
N LYS A 221 28.49 3.79 -0.48
CA LYS A 221 29.09 4.41 0.72
C LYS A 221 28.07 5.24 1.51
N LEU A 222 26.80 4.82 1.49
CA LEU A 222 25.76 5.48 2.27
C LEU A 222 26.16 5.32 3.75
N GLY A 223 26.24 6.45 4.46
CA GLY A 223 26.75 6.51 5.83
C GLY A 223 26.10 5.46 6.74
N ASN A 224 26.79 5.13 7.85
CA ASN A 224 26.52 4.00 8.77
C ASN A 224 25.03 3.64 9.01
N VAL A 225 24.12 4.61 8.96
CA VAL A 225 22.67 4.44 9.09
C VAL A 225 22.05 3.42 8.12
N HIS A 226 22.51 3.34 6.86
CA HIS A 226 22.00 2.37 5.88
C HIS A 226 22.59 0.96 6.09
N ARG A 227 23.85 0.84 6.52
CA ARG A 227 24.46 -0.46 6.87
C ARG A 227 23.72 -1.16 8.01
N ASP A 228 23.20 -0.40 8.96
CA ASP A 228 22.39 -0.94 10.07
C ASP A 228 21.01 -1.46 9.63
N LEU A 229 20.44 -0.97 8.52
CA LEU A 229 19.15 -1.47 8.02
C LEU A 229 19.26 -2.90 7.49
N TYR A 230 20.40 -3.27 6.94
CA TYR A 230 20.66 -4.61 6.37
C TYR A 230 21.38 -5.55 7.35
N GLY A 231 21.55 -5.15 8.61
CA GLY A 231 22.22 -5.99 9.62
C GLY A 231 23.71 -6.25 9.35
N LEU A 232 24.35 -5.48 8.47
CA LEU A 232 25.72 -5.75 8.00
C LEU A 232 26.80 -5.44 9.05
N ASN A 233 26.46 -4.70 10.10
CA ASN A 233 27.41 -4.32 11.14
C ASN A 233 27.65 -5.40 12.21
N THR A 234 26.76 -6.41 12.35
CA THR A 234 26.92 -7.47 13.36
C THR A 234 28.10 -8.41 13.06
N ALA A 235 28.44 -8.60 11.77
CA ALA A 235 29.59 -9.41 11.38
C ALA A 235 30.93 -8.79 11.85
N SER A 236 31.05 -7.46 11.84
CA SER A 236 32.30 -6.76 12.20
C SER A 236 32.59 -6.73 13.70
N VAL A 237 31.55 -6.73 14.54
CA VAL A 237 31.71 -6.71 16.01
C VAL A 237 32.09 -8.09 16.53
N ALA A 238 31.58 -9.16 15.91
CA ALA A 238 31.98 -10.53 16.24
C ALA A 238 33.46 -10.79 15.92
N THR A 239 33.96 -10.31 14.77
CA THR A 239 35.39 -10.43 14.42
C THR A 239 36.29 -9.58 15.31
N ARG A 240 35.83 -8.40 15.76
CA ARG A 240 36.62 -7.50 16.62
C ARG A 240 36.71 -7.97 18.07
N ARG A 241 35.74 -8.76 18.56
CA ARG A 241 35.87 -9.44 19.87
C ARG A 241 36.84 -10.62 19.80
N LEU A 242 36.75 -11.44 18.76
CA LEU A 242 37.71 -12.54 18.53
C LEU A 242 39.16 -12.03 18.37
N SER A 243 39.39 -10.89 17.73
CA SER A 243 40.75 -10.35 17.60
C SER A 243 41.31 -9.75 18.89
N LYS A 244 40.48 -9.48 19.91
CA LYS A 244 40.92 -8.89 21.19
C LYS A 244 41.15 -9.96 22.27
N GLU A 245 40.55 -11.14 22.12
CA GLU A 245 40.85 -12.33 22.93
C GLU A 245 42.04 -13.14 22.38
N ALA A 246 42.35 -13.04 21.09
CA ALA A 246 43.47 -13.75 20.47
C ALA A 246 44.87 -13.14 20.73
N SER A 247 45.01 -12.04 21.49
CA SER A 247 46.33 -11.42 21.73
C SER A 247 47.02 -11.82 23.03
N ASN A 248 46.46 -12.72 23.84
CA ASN A 248 47.03 -13.12 25.14
C ASN A 248 47.17 -14.63 25.36
N VAL A 249 47.00 -15.47 24.33
CA VAL A 249 47.17 -16.92 24.47
C VAL A 249 48.31 -17.39 23.55
N PRO A 250 49.37 -18.02 24.10
CA PRO A 250 50.40 -18.67 23.29
C PRO A 250 49.76 -19.73 22.42
N PHE A 251 50.18 -19.74 21.16
CA PHE A 251 49.71 -20.63 20.11
C PHE A 251 50.08 -22.08 20.45
N ASP A 252 49.11 -22.86 20.96
CA ASP A 252 49.24 -24.31 21.05
C ASP A 252 48.37 -24.95 19.97
N GLN A 253 49.06 -25.48 18.98
CA GLN A 253 48.53 -25.87 17.68
C GLN A 253 48.06 -27.32 17.74
N SER A 254 46.92 -27.59 18.38
CA SER A 254 46.18 -28.86 18.20
C SER A 254 44.80 -28.82 18.86
N ALA A 255 43.80 -28.30 18.14
CA ALA A 255 42.41 -28.54 18.53
C ALA A 255 41.54 -28.70 17.28
N HIS A 256 41.21 -29.96 17.07
CA HIS A 256 40.07 -30.53 16.35
C HIS A 256 38.96 -29.52 16.01
N LEU A 257 38.70 -29.37 14.71
CA LEU A 257 37.56 -28.67 14.14
C LEU A 257 36.31 -29.54 14.34
N ASP A 258 35.74 -29.49 15.54
CA ASP A 258 34.40 -30.01 15.74
C ASP A 258 33.39 -29.01 15.16
N SER A 259 32.78 -29.47 14.08
CA SER A 259 31.71 -28.84 13.34
C SER A 259 30.63 -28.31 14.27
N ILE A 260 30.44 -26.99 14.28
CA ILE A 260 29.20 -26.38 14.73
C ILE A 260 28.12 -26.84 13.75
N GLN A 261 27.38 -27.84 14.19
CA GLN A 261 26.18 -28.37 13.56
C GLN A 261 25.09 -27.28 13.66
N THR A 262 25.14 -26.32 12.74
CA THR A 262 24.01 -25.43 12.48
C THR A 262 22.85 -26.28 12.01
N GLY A 263 21.80 -26.31 12.83
CA GLY A 263 20.53 -26.92 12.51
C GLY A 263 20.10 -26.55 11.09
N SER A 264 19.92 -27.59 10.28
CA SER A 264 19.49 -27.57 8.91
C SER A 264 18.18 -26.79 8.76
N PHE A 265 18.26 -25.58 8.21
CA PHE A 265 17.16 -25.06 7.40
C PHE A 265 17.22 -25.80 6.06
N PRO A 266 16.14 -26.49 5.64
CA PRO A 266 16.13 -27.19 4.37
C PRO A 266 15.91 -26.17 3.26
N TYR A 267 16.95 -25.46 2.86
CA TYR A 267 17.06 -25.10 1.46
C TYR A 267 17.55 -26.36 0.76
N SER A 268 16.61 -27.17 0.29
CA SER A 268 16.90 -28.18 -0.71
C SER A 268 17.59 -27.46 -1.86
N GLN A 269 18.88 -27.76 -2.04
CA GLN A 269 19.66 -27.38 -3.20
C GLN A 269 18.92 -27.96 -4.41
N ILE A 270 18.17 -27.13 -5.12
CA ILE A 270 17.59 -27.53 -6.41
C ILE A 270 18.79 -27.64 -7.34
N GLN A 271 19.22 -28.88 -7.53
CA GLN A 271 20.16 -29.29 -8.55
C GLN A 271 19.51 -28.95 -9.89
N THR A 272 19.89 -27.82 -10.47
CA THR A 272 19.63 -27.52 -11.88
C THR A 272 20.47 -28.50 -12.69
N ASP A 273 19.88 -29.65 -13.01
CA ASP A 273 20.41 -30.56 -14.02
C ASP A 273 20.39 -29.84 -15.36
N SER A 274 21.53 -29.25 -15.68
CA SER A 274 21.86 -28.72 -16.99
C SER A 274 22.15 -29.88 -17.94
N HIS A 275 21.11 -30.54 -18.47
CA HIS A 275 21.26 -31.39 -19.66
C HIS A 275 19.94 -31.50 -20.42
N THR A 276 19.71 -30.54 -21.32
CA THR A 276 18.89 -30.78 -22.51
C THR A 276 19.65 -30.26 -23.72
N SER A 277 20.52 -31.11 -24.24
CA SER A 277 21.05 -31.00 -25.59
C SER A 277 19.90 -31.26 -26.57
N THR A 278 19.15 -30.22 -26.92
CA THR A 278 18.21 -30.28 -28.03
C THR A 278 18.99 -29.99 -29.31
N SER A 279 19.30 -31.07 -30.03
CA SER A 279 19.89 -31.03 -31.36
C SER A 279 19.03 -30.19 -32.30
N LEU A 280 19.65 -29.17 -32.91
CA LEU A 280 19.11 -28.44 -34.04
C LEU A 280 18.95 -29.40 -35.23
N GLY A 281 17.72 -29.81 -35.51
CA GLY A 281 17.34 -30.37 -36.80
C GLY A 281 17.09 -29.23 -37.78
N SER A 282 17.99 -29.04 -38.75
CA SER A 282 17.77 -28.17 -39.88
C SER A 282 16.67 -28.76 -40.78
N ILE A 283 15.52 -28.11 -40.85
CA ILE A 283 14.55 -28.34 -41.93
C ILE A 283 14.36 -27.02 -42.65
N ALA A 284 14.83 -27.00 -43.89
CA ALA A 284 14.54 -25.99 -44.88
C ALA A 284 13.18 -26.28 -45.52
N THR A 285 12.34 -25.26 -45.63
CA THR A 285 11.37 -24.97 -46.73
C THR A 285 10.69 -23.65 -46.35
N ALA A 286 10.93 -22.56 -47.09
CA ALA A 286 10.26 -22.18 -48.35
C ALA A 286 8.90 -21.49 -48.13
N GLU A 287 8.83 -20.26 -48.64
CA GLU A 287 7.69 -19.60 -49.28
C GLU A 287 6.45 -19.14 -48.48
N ASP A 288 6.24 -17.82 -48.62
CA ASP A 288 5.07 -17.13 -49.18
C ASP A 288 4.26 -16.20 -48.25
N LYS A 289 4.01 -14.99 -48.81
CA LYS A 289 2.94 -13.98 -48.63
C LYS A 289 2.18 -13.91 -47.29
N GLU A 290 1.73 -12.78 -46.75
CA GLU A 290 0.94 -11.72 -47.39
C GLU A 290 0.61 -10.61 -46.35
N HIS A 291 0.15 -9.48 -46.85
CA HIS A 291 -0.34 -8.27 -46.17
C HIS A 291 -1.25 -8.44 -44.94
N ARG A 292 -1.16 -7.49 -43.99
CA ARG A 292 -2.19 -6.45 -43.80
C ARG A 292 -1.84 -5.39 -42.75
N HIS A 293 -1.90 -4.13 -43.19
CA HIS A 293 -2.17 -2.97 -42.36
C HIS A 293 -3.56 -3.09 -41.72
N ILE A 294 -3.69 -2.70 -40.45
CA ILE A 294 -4.94 -2.15 -39.92
C ILE A 294 -4.60 -0.92 -39.06
N ILE A 295 -5.40 0.11 -39.32
CA ILE A 295 -5.50 1.43 -38.70
C ILE A 295 -5.92 1.31 -37.24
#